data_AF-A0AAN6JGA2-F1
#
_entry.id   AF-A0AAN6JGA2-F1
#
_cell.length_a   1.000
_cell.length_b   1.000
_cell.length_c   1.000
_cell.angle_alpha   90.00
_cell.angle_beta   90.00
_cell.angle_gamma   90.00
#
_symmetry.space_group_name_H-M   'P 1'
#
loop_
_entity.id
_entity.type
_entity.pdbx_description
1 polymer ?
#
loop_
_entity_poly.entity_id
_entity_poly.type
_entity_poly.pdbx_seq_one_letter_code
_entity_poly.pdbx_strand_id
1 'polypeptide(L)'
;MAPPEATHTDMNGGLHVDLEVLKKLGYKVPWEATWTGDEGKEYVHLGNLEILSRTRTLQIEPRFELVTSIIALDGEFQKVFVEALRKHQHRVGRISIVNYFGQIIYDVFAYYDEEPGKTIALPPADLNLGVYWRDLCPENGARPISEVENNIRNILRRAKIVVGHAIANDIKVFSEGVFDRIAVRDTQLHEPWRKEYGKAPQHMPKLAVLTCYLLRKHIQGDEHSSVEDARATMLLVRRDEAAIEAAQGRCCDGFPMKAERKSIEGATIQNATKPVAACPFRAAQETLDCAYHHLDESESGYRFHDMHDERDVTSDDDGVDTEQLPV
;
A
#
# COMPACT_ATOMS: atom_id res chain seq x y z
N MET A 1 4.62 -8.42 -34.80
CA MET A 1 4.18 -7.07 -35.23
C MET A 1 3.51 -6.43 -34.03
N ALA A 2 3.92 -5.23 -33.64
CA ALA A 2 3.21 -4.47 -32.61
C ALA A 2 1.79 -4.14 -33.11
N PRO A 3 0.75 -4.19 -32.26
CA PRO A 3 -0.58 -3.76 -32.67
C PRO A 3 -0.55 -2.26 -33.05
N PRO A 4 -1.31 -1.85 -34.08
CA PRO A 4 -1.33 -0.46 -34.53
C PRO A 4 -1.85 0.46 -33.42
N GLU A 5 -1.25 1.64 -33.31
CA GLU A 5 -1.43 2.66 -32.25
C GLU A 5 -2.85 3.27 -32.13
N ALA A 6 -3.87 2.70 -32.79
CA ALA A 6 -5.22 3.26 -32.90
C ALA A 6 -6.31 2.23 -32.51
N THR A 7 -6.12 1.55 -31.39
CA THR A 7 -7.14 0.69 -30.79
C THR A 7 -7.91 1.45 -29.73
N HIS A 8 -9.23 1.54 -29.88
CA HIS A 8 -10.15 2.06 -28.86
C HIS A 8 -10.93 0.91 -28.23
N THR A 9 -11.11 0.92 -26.91
CA THR A 9 -11.94 -0.05 -26.19
C THR A 9 -13.18 0.65 -25.65
N ASP A 10 -14.37 0.18 -26.00
CA ASP A 10 -15.61 0.72 -25.43
C ASP A 10 -15.83 0.24 -23.99
N MET A 11 -16.82 0.84 -23.30
CA MET A 11 -17.14 0.50 -21.90
C MET A 11 -17.59 -0.96 -21.71
N ASN A 12 -17.95 -1.66 -22.78
CA ASN A 12 -18.37 -3.07 -22.79
C ASN A 12 -17.23 -4.01 -23.21
N GLY A 13 -16.00 -3.50 -23.39
CA GLY A 13 -14.82 -4.30 -23.75
C GLY A 13 -14.72 -4.65 -25.24
N GLY A 14 -15.51 -4.02 -26.10
CA GLY A 14 -15.38 -4.15 -27.56
C GLY A 14 -14.06 -3.54 -28.02
N LEU A 15 -13.26 -4.30 -28.79
CA LEU A 15 -12.06 -3.78 -29.43
C LEU A 15 -12.43 -3.20 -30.80
N HIS A 16 -12.15 -1.91 -30.94
CA HIS A 16 -12.41 -1.14 -32.14
C HIS A 16 -11.11 -0.63 -32.73
N VAL A 17 -10.98 -0.73 -34.05
CA VAL A 17 -9.86 -0.12 -34.79
C VAL A 17 -10.42 0.88 -35.78
N ASP A 18 -9.80 2.06 -35.83
CA ASP A 18 -10.13 3.12 -36.77
C ASP A 18 -10.00 2.61 -38.21
N LEU A 19 -11.07 2.78 -38.99
CA LEU A 19 -11.14 2.31 -40.36
C LEU A 19 -10.08 2.99 -41.26
N GLU A 20 -9.70 4.24 -40.99
CA GLU A 20 -8.64 4.92 -41.75
C GLU A 20 -7.28 4.24 -41.59
N VAL A 21 -7.00 3.71 -40.40
CA VAL A 21 -5.74 3.01 -40.12
C VAL A 21 -5.67 1.70 -40.89
N LEU A 22 -6.76 0.94 -40.93
CA LEU A 22 -6.85 -0.29 -41.73
C LEU A 22 -6.73 -0.02 -43.23
N LYS A 23 -7.36 1.05 -43.72
CA LYS A 23 -7.25 1.51 -45.12
C LYS A 23 -5.80 1.86 -45.49
N LYS A 24 -5.09 2.60 -44.63
CA LYS A 24 -3.65 2.94 -44.84
C LYS A 24 -2.75 1.70 -44.87
N LEU A 25 -3.11 0.67 -44.12
CA LEU A 25 -2.40 -0.61 -44.09
C LEU A 25 -2.79 -1.57 -45.22
N GLY A 26 -3.70 -1.16 -46.12
CA GLY A 26 -4.10 -1.94 -47.30
C GLY A 26 -5.14 -3.03 -47.04
N TYR A 27 -5.76 -3.06 -45.86
CA TYR A 27 -6.83 -3.99 -45.54
C TYR A 27 -8.14 -3.54 -46.18
N LYS A 28 -8.86 -4.47 -46.82
CA LYS A 28 -10.22 -4.25 -47.33
C LYS A 28 -11.21 -4.72 -46.27
N VAL A 29 -12.05 -3.81 -45.79
CA VAL A 29 -13.07 -4.10 -44.77
C VAL A 29 -14.46 -4.00 -45.42
N PRO A 30 -15.35 -4.97 -45.23
CA PRO A 30 -16.74 -4.89 -45.68
C PRO A 30 -17.50 -3.78 -44.94
N TRP A 31 -18.35 -3.04 -45.65
CA TRP A 31 -19.14 -1.96 -45.05
C TRP A 31 -20.17 -2.49 -44.02
N GLU A 32 -20.56 -3.76 -44.11
CA GLU A 32 -21.44 -4.39 -43.10
C GLU A 32 -20.74 -4.61 -41.75
N ALA A 33 -19.41 -4.52 -41.70
CA ALA A 33 -18.59 -4.73 -40.49
C ALA A 33 -18.14 -3.41 -39.84
N THR A 34 -18.63 -2.27 -40.33
CA THR A 34 -18.25 -0.94 -39.84
C THR A 34 -19.37 -0.29 -39.03
N TRP A 35 -19.00 0.43 -37.97
CA TRP A 35 -19.91 1.19 -37.13
C TRP A 35 -19.40 2.62 -36.95
N THR A 36 -20.31 3.59 -36.85
CA THR A 36 -19.96 5.00 -36.67
C THR A 36 -20.10 5.39 -35.20
N GLY A 37 -19.00 5.84 -34.59
CA GLY A 37 -18.98 6.33 -33.21
C GLY A 37 -19.66 7.67 -33.03
N ASP A 38 -19.91 8.02 -31.76
CA ASP A 38 -20.56 9.28 -31.38
C ASP A 38 -19.76 10.51 -31.82
N GLU A 39 -18.43 10.39 -31.96
CA GLU A 39 -17.56 11.41 -32.57
C GLU A 39 -17.60 11.46 -34.11
N GLY A 40 -18.45 10.66 -34.76
CA GLY A 40 -18.59 10.60 -36.22
C GLY A 40 -17.48 9.84 -36.95
N LYS A 41 -16.61 9.12 -36.23
CA LYS A 41 -15.55 8.27 -36.81
C LYS A 41 -16.05 6.85 -37.10
N GLU A 42 -15.52 6.23 -38.14
CA GLU A 42 -15.86 4.84 -38.50
C GLU A 42 -14.86 3.84 -37.90
N TYR A 43 -15.41 2.80 -37.28
CA TYR A 43 -14.68 1.75 -36.60
C TYR A 43 -15.04 0.37 -37.15
N VAL A 44 -14.12 -0.56 -37.01
CA VAL A 44 -14.37 -1.99 -37.20
C VAL A 44 -14.37 -2.67 -35.85
N HIS A 45 -15.49 -3.30 -35.48
CA HIS A 45 -15.55 -4.13 -34.30
C HIS A 45 -14.85 -5.46 -34.59
N LEU A 46 -13.71 -5.69 -33.95
CA LEU A 46 -12.93 -6.91 -34.14
C LEU A 46 -13.42 -8.08 -33.27
N GLY A 47 -14.42 -7.84 -32.44
CA GLY A 47 -14.94 -8.75 -31.43
C GLY A 47 -14.89 -8.12 -30.05
N ASN A 48 -15.59 -8.73 -29.09
CA ASN A 48 -15.31 -8.48 -27.70
C ASN A 48 -13.89 -8.99 -27.47
N LEU A 49 -12.99 -8.09 -27.09
CA LEU A 49 -11.76 -8.55 -26.48
C LEU A 49 -12.23 -9.16 -25.16
N GLU A 50 -12.31 -10.49 -25.08
CA GLU A 50 -12.05 -11.11 -23.80
C GLU A 50 -10.64 -10.64 -23.47
N ILE A 51 -10.54 -9.52 -22.74
CA ILE A 51 -9.34 -9.15 -22.04
C ILE A 51 -9.18 -10.29 -21.03
N LEU A 52 -8.55 -11.38 -21.49
CA LEU A 52 -8.08 -12.47 -20.68
C LEU A 52 -7.26 -11.81 -19.57
N SER A 53 -7.87 -11.67 -18.39
CA SER A 53 -7.24 -11.33 -17.12
C SER A 53 -6.02 -10.41 -17.23
N ARG A 54 -6.23 -9.09 -17.22
CA ARG A 54 -5.15 -8.10 -17.00
C ARG A 54 -4.87 -7.94 -15.51
N THR A 55 -4.70 -9.03 -14.79
CA THR A 55 -4.31 -8.91 -13.38
C THR A 55 -2.99 -8.14 -13.29
N ARG A 56 -2.94 -7.06 -12.51
CA ARG A 56 -1.68 -6.35 -12.22
C ARG A 56 -0.83 -7.07 -11.17
N THR A 57 -1.33 -8.20 -10.67
CA THR A 57 -0.63 -9.09 -9.75
C THR A 57 0.41 -9.90 -10.51
N LEU A 58 1.55 -10.13 -9.86
CA LEU A 58 2.66 -10.88 -10.45
C LEU A 58 2.71 -12.32 -9.97
N GLN A 59 2.04 -12.66 -8.86
CA GLN A 59 2.09 -13.99 -8.25
C GLN A 59 0.86 -14.27 -7.35
N ILE A 60 -0.27 -14.60 -7.98
CA ILE A 60 -1.55 -14.89 -7.29
C ILE A 60 -1.42 -16.12 -6.39
N GLU A 61 -0.77 -17.20 -6.84
CA GLU A 61 -0.59 -18.41 -6.04
C GLU A 61 0.70 -18.33 -5.22
N PRO A 62 0.68 -18.63 -3.91
CA PRO A 62 1.87 -18.51 -3.06
C PRO A 62 2.95 -19.54 -3.42
N ARG A 63 4.16 -19.05 -3.67
CA ARG A 63 5.36 -19.87 -3.91
C ARG A 63 6.03 -20.25 -2.60
N PHE A 64 5.46 -21.24 -1.90
CA PHE A 64 5.93 -21.66 -0.58
C PHE A 64 7.39 -22.11 -0.55
N GLU A 65 7.91 -22.62 -1.66
CA GLU A 65 9.30 -23.03 -1.86
C GLU A 65 10.29 -21.85 -1.82
N LEU A 66 9.83 -20.62 -2.04
CA LEU A 66 10.66 -19.42 -1.99
C LEU A 66 10.72 -18.78 -0.60
N VAL A 67 9.97 -19.30 0.38
CA VAL A 67 9.89 -18.71 1.72
C VAL A 67 11.23 -18.89 2.44
N THR A 68 11.88 -17.76 2.74
CA THR A 68 13.11 -17.69 3.53
C THR A 68 12.81 -17.42 5.00
N SER A 69 13.82 -17.53 5.88
CA SER A 69 13.66 -17.23 7.31
C SER A 69 13.24 -15.78 7.58
N ILE A 70 13.69 -14.84 6.75
CA ILE A 70 13.28 -13.43 6.79
C ILE A 70 12.53 -13.14 5.49
N ILE A 71 11.35 -12.55 5.59
CA ILE A 71 10.53 -12.11 4.45
C ILE A 71 10.15 -10.64 4.63
N ALA A 72 9.93 -9.92 3.54
CA ALA A 72 9.39 -8.55 3.57
C ALA A 72 7.95 -8.55 3.09
N LEU A 73 7.14 -7.69 3.70
CA LEU A 73 5.73 -7.50 3.40
C LEU A 73 5.43 -6.01 3.26
N ASP A 74 4.60 -5.68 2.29
CA ASP A 74 4.05 -4.33 2.07
C ASP A 74 2.66 -4.44 1.44
N GLY A 75 1.72 -3.60 1.89
CA GLY A 75 0.33 -3.61 1.46
C GLY A 75 -0.19 -2.25 1.04
N GLU A 76 -0.98 -2.25 -0.03
CA GLU A 76 -1.80 -1.10 -0.41
C GLU A 76 -3.22 -1.25 0.14
N PHE A 77 -3.89 -0.13 0.40
CA PHE A 77 -5.16 -0.13 1.12
C PHE A 77 -6.34 0.32 0.27
N GLN A 78 -7.49 -0.30 0.52
CA GLN A 78 -8.80 0.24 0.16
C GLN A 78 -9.53 0.75 1.42
N LYS A 79 -10.63 1.47 1.23
CA LYS A 79 -11.46 1.97 2.32
C LYS A 79 -12.76 1.18 2.40
N VAL A 80 -13.33 1.12 3.60
CA VAL A 80 -14.70 0.69 3.83
C VAL A 80 -15.39 1.73 4.68
N PHE A 81 -16.56 2.19 4.27
CA PHE A 81 -17.44 2.96 5.13
C PHE A 81 -18.20 2.00 6.04
N VAL A 82 -18.14 2.20 7.35
CA VAL A 82 -18.86 1.39 8.33
C VAL A 82 -19.99 2.23 8.92
N GLU A 83 -21.23 1.90 8.58
CA GLU A 83 -22.42 2.69 8.92
C GLU A 83 -22.59 2.83 10.44
N ALA A 84 -22.46 1.72 11.17
CA ALA A 84 -22.56 1.70 12.64
C ALA A 84 -21.59 2.65 13.35
N LEU A 85 -20.47 2.98 12.70
CA LEU A 85 -19.43 3.87 13.25
C LEU A 85 -19.38 5.21 12.53
N ARG A 86 -20.21 5.40 11.49
CA ARG A 86 -20.25 6.55 10.58
C ARG A 86 -18.85 7.02 10.13
N LYS A 87 -17.93 6.08 9.91
CA LYS A 87 -16.53 6.39 9.57
C LYS A 87 -15.94 5.42 8.55
N HIS A 88 -14.92 5.89 7.85
CA HIS A 88 -14.09 5.04 7.01
C HIS A 88 -13.06 4.27 7.84
N GLN A 89 -12.84 3.02 7.46
CA GLN A 89 -11.74 2.19 7.94
C GLN A 89 -10.90 1.71 6.76
N HIS A 90 -9.64 1.41 7.01
CA HIS A 90 -8.75 0.83 6.03
C HIS A 90 -8.88 -0.69 6.00
N ARG A 91 -8.72 -1.26 4.81
CA ARG A 91 -8.68 -2.69 4.52
C ARG A 91 -7.59 -2.96 3.50
N VAL A 92 -7.10 -4.18 3.45
CA VAL A 92 -6.08 -4.54 2.45
C VAL A 92 -6.72 -4.48 1.06
N GLY A 93 -6.08 -3.79 0.13
CA GLY A 93 -6.45 -3.76 -1.29
C GLY A 93 -5.51 -4.63 -2.11
N ARG A 94 -4.20 -4.48 -1.91
CA ARG A 94 -3.14 -5.32 -2.49
C ARG A 94 -2.15 -5.71 -1.41
N ILE A 95 -1.60 -6.91 -1.49
CA ILE A 95 -0.54 -7.36 -0.57
C ILE A 95 0.56 -8.03 -1.36
N SER A 96 1.80 -7.63 -1.07
CA SER A 96 3.00 -8.20 -1.66
C SER A 96 3.94 -8.73 -0.58
N ILE A 97 4.44 -9.94 -0.79
CA ILE A 97 5.41 -10.60 0.08
C ILE A 97 6.58 -11.06 -0.77
N VAL A 98 7.79 -10.69 -0.37
CA VAL A 98 9.03 -11.10 -1.03
C VAL A 98 9.96 -11.80 -0.05
N ASN A 99 10.78 -12.71 -0.58
CA ASN A 99 11.80 -13.38 0.22
C ASN A 99 13.03 -12.50 0.44
N TYR A 100 14.02 -13.02 1.17
CA TYR A 100 15.27 -12.32 1.48
C TYR A 100 16.03 -11.82 0.24
N PHE A 101 15.89 -12.53 -0.89
CA PHE A 101 16.54 -12.19 -2.14
C PHE A 101 15.71 -11.24 -3.02
N GLY A 102 14.50 -10.85 -2.59
CA GLY A 102 13.58 -9.99 -3.33
C GLY A 102 12.74 -10.72 -4.38
N GLN A 103 12.72 -12.06 -4.36
CA GLN A 103 11.83 -12.86 -5.19
C GLN A 103 10.42 -12.86 -4.59
N ILE A 104 9.40 -12.74 -5.45
CA ILE A 104 8.00 -12.59 -5.01
C ILE A 104 7.49 -13.95 -4.50
N ILE A 105 7.12 -14.03 -3.24
CA ILE A 105 6.44 -15.22 -2.70
C ILE A 105 4.96 -15.17 -3.06
N TYR A 106 4.35 -13.99 -2.89
CA TYR A 106 2.92 -13.77 -3.04
C TYR A 106 2.68 -12.30 -3.40
N ASP A 107 1.83 -12.03 -4.38
CA ASP A 107 1.39 -10.68 -4.77
C ASP A 107 -0.04 -10.81 -5.30
N VAL A 108 -1.01 -10.23 -4.58
CA VAL A 108 -2.43 -10.43 -4.88
C VAL A 108 -3.27 -9.21 -4.49
N PHE A 109 -4.35 -8.96 -5.23
CA PHE A 109 -5.42 -8.05 -4.78
C PHE A 109 -6.47 -8.81 -3.96
N ALA A 110 -7.01 -8.17 -2.94
CA ALA A 110 -8.01 -8.74 -2.06
C ALA A 110 -9.38 -8.07 -2.28
N TYR A 111 -10.41 -8.88 -2.46
CA TYR A 111 -11.79 -8.42 -2.42
C TYR A 111 -12.51 -8.92 -1.17
N TYR A 112 -13.58 -8.22 -0.82
CA TYR A 112 -14.45 -8.53 0.30
C TYR A 112 -15.84 -8.83 -0.25
N ASP A 113 -16.48 -9.87 0.29
CA ASP A 113 -17.89 -10.12 0.02
C ASP A 113 -18.76 -8.98 0.57
N GLU A 114 -20.00 -8.90 0.11
CA GLU A 114 -20.95 -7.92 0.62
C GLU A 114 -21.22 -8.17 2.11
N GLU A 115 -21.03 -7.11 2.91
CA GLU A 115 -21.24 -7.14 4.35
C GLU A 115 -22.32 -6.10 4.73
N PRO A 116 -23.35 -6.48 5.50
CA PRO A 116 -24.38 -5.54 5.93
C PRO A 116 -23.81 -4.32 6.66
N GLY A 117 -24.28 -3.12 6.29
CA GLY A 117 -23.85 -1.85 6.90
C GLY A 117 -22.41 -1.44 6.56
N LYS A 118 -21.80 -2.06 5.55
CA LYS A 118 -20.45 -1.72 5.07
C LYS A 118 -20.44 -1.48 3.56
N THR A 119 -19.86 -0.36 3.14
CA THR A 119 -19.73 0.00 1.72
C THR A 119 -18.26 0.15 1.37
N ILE A 120 -17.77 -0.63 0.40
CA ILE A 120 -16.40 -0.50 -0.10
C ILE A 120 -16.25 0.85 -0.80
N ALA A 121 -15.13 1.52 -0.58
CA ALA A 121 -14.76 2.76 -1.23
C ALA A 121 -13.27 2.71 -1.60
N LEU A 122 -12.90 3.30 -2.73
CA LEU A 122 -11.48 3.46 -3.05
C LEU A 122 -10.88 4.66 -2.31
N PRO A 123 -9.57 4.63 -2.04
CA PRO A 123 -8.86 5.83 -1.64
C PRO A 123 -8.96 6.91 -2.75
N PRO A 124 -8.81 8.19 -2.39
CA PRO A 124 -8.70 9.27 -3.37
C PRO A 124 -7.63 8.94 -4.43
N ALA A 125 -8.00 9.12 -5.71
CA ALA A 125 -7.17 8.70 -6.84
C ALA A 125 -5.85 9.48 -6.95
N ASP A 126 -5.81 10.71 -6.41
CA ASP A 126 -4.64 11.58 -6.30
C ASP A 126 -3.55 11.01 -5.38
N LEU A 127 -3.88 10.07 -4.49
CA LEU A 127 -2.91 9.43 -3.61
C LEU A 127 -2.13 8.29 -4.28
N ASN A 128 -2.49 7.91 -5.52
CA ASN A 128 -1.77 6.93 -6.34
C ASN A 128 -1.39 5.61 -5.61
N LEU A 129 -2.26 5.14 -4.70
CA LEU A 129 -2.03 3.99 -3.80
C LEU A 129 -2.10 2.62 -4.50
N GLY A 130 -1.88 2.52 -5.81
CA GLY A 130 -1.71 1.19 -6.40
C GLY A 130 -2.97 0.33 -6.55
N VAL A 131 -4.18 0.82 -6.22
CA VAL A 131 -5.41 -0.01 -6.12
C VAL A 131 -6.60 0.67 -6.81
N TYR A 132 -7.19 -0.01 -7.80
CA TYR A 132 -8.38 0.46 -8.52
C TYR A 132 -9.51 -0.58 -8.51
N TRP A 133 -10.72 -0.17 -8.82
CA TRP A 133 -11.91 -1.04 -8.81
C TRP A 133 -11.74 -2.29 -9.66
N ARG A 134 -11.08 -2.15 -10.82
CA ARG A 134 -10.81 -3.28 -11.73
C ARG A 134 -9.90 -4.33 -11.10
N ASP A 135 -8.98 -3.93 -10.23
CA ASP A 135 -8.06 -4.87 -9.60
C ASP A 135 -8.71 -5.70 -8.49
N LEU A 136 -9.81 -5.20 -7.94
CA LEU A 136 -10.59 -5.85 -6.89
C LEU A 136 -11.63 -6.83 -7.45
N CYS A 137 -11.70 -6.98 -8.78
CA CYS A 137 -12.61 -7.92 -9.43
C CYS A 137 -12.05 -9.35 -9.42
N PRO A 138 -12.82 -10.37 -9.00
CA PRO A 138 -12.40 -11.77 -9.07
C PRO A 138 -11.99 -12.22 -10.48
N GLU A 139 -12.65 -11.68 -11.51
CA GLU A 139 -12.35 -11.95 -12.94
C GLU A 139 -10.96 -11.47 -13.34
N ASN A 140 -10.40 -10.49 -12.62
CA ASN A 140 -9.04 -9.98 -12.77
C ASN A 140 -8.06 -10.59 -11.76
N GLY A 141 -8.40 -11.73 -11.16
CA GLY A 141 -7.52 -12.48 -10.28
C GLY A 141 -7.47 -11.98 -8.83
N ALA A 142 -8.38 -11.07 -8.43
CA ALA A 142 -8.55 -10.75 -7.02
C ALA A 142 -9.02 -11.99 -6.25
N ARG A 143 -8.51 -12.16 -5.03
CA ARG A 143 -8.86 -13.29 -4.16
C ARG A 143 -9.72 -12.83 -2.97
N PRO A 144 -10.64 -13.66 -2.47
CA PRO A 144 -11.41 -13.31 -1.29
C PRO A 144 -10.46 -13.17 -0.10
N ILE A 145 -10.69 -12.16 0.76
CA ILE A 145 -9.80 -11.86 1.89
C ILE A 145 -9.50 -13.07 2.78
N SER A 146 -10.47 -13.98 2.95
CA SER A 146 -10.30 -15.20 3.74
C SER A 146 -9.21 -16.13 3.18
N GLU A 147 -9.15 -16.26 1.85
CA GLU A 147 -8.10 -17.00 1.15
C GLU A 147 -6.75 -16.29 1.28
N VAL A 148 -6.74 -14.97 1.08
CA VAL A 148 -5.55 -14.13 1.22
C VAL A 148 -4.93 -14.26 2.61
N GLU A 149 -5.72 -14.11 3.67
CA GLU A 149 -5.27 -14.25 5.06
C GLU A 149 -4.79 -15.67 5.37
N ASN A 150 -5.44 -16.70 4.83
CA ASN A 150 -5.00 -18.08 5.02
C ASN A 150 -3.65 -18.34 4.36
N ASN A 151 -3.45 -17.84 3.14
CA ASN A 151 -2.17 -17.93 2.43
C ASN A 151 -1.07 -17.19 3.19
N ILE A 152 -1.32 -15.96 3.66
CA ILE A 152 -0.39 -15.18 4.48
C ILE A 152 -0.03 -15.94 5.76
N ARG A 153 -1.01 -16.46 6.51
CA ARG A 153 -0.76 -17.25 7.73
C ARG A 153 0.12 -18.46 7.46
N ASN A 154 -0.08 -19.13 6.33
CA ASN A 154 0.74 -20.27 5.92
C ASN A 154 2.17 -19.86 5.52
N ILE A 155 2.36 -18.71 4.88
CA ILE A 155 3.69 -18.14 4.61
C ILE A 155 4.39 -17.78 5.93
N LEU A 156 3.71 -17.08 6.84
CA LEU A 156 4.25 -16.63 8.12
C LEU A 156 4.68 -17.82 9.01
N ARG A 157 3.94 -18.93 9.01
CA ARG A 157 4.32 -20.17 9.72
C ARG A 157 5.66 -20.78 9.25
N ARG A 158 6.09 -20.46 8.02
CA ARG A 158 7.35 -20.95 7.42
C ARG A 158 8.50 -19.96 7.60
N ALA A 159 8.20 -18.69 7.83
CA ALA A 159 9.17 -17.65 8.13
C ALA A 159 9.44 -17.57 9.64
N LYS A 160 10.54 -16.90 10.01
CA LYS A 160 10.87 -16.55 11.40
C LYS A 160 10.63 -15.07 11.69
N ILE A 161 10.92 -14.23 10.70
CA ILE A 161 10.84 -12.79 10.81
C ILE A 161 10.09 -12.23 9.59
N VAL A 162 9.13 -11.34 9.84
CA VAL A 162 8.54 -10.47 8.82
C VAL A 162 9.07 -9.05 9.01
N VAL A 163 9.46 -8.42 7.91
CA VAL A 163 9.97 -7.05 7.89
C VAL A 163 9.10 -6.14 7.05
N GLY A 164 8.96 -4.88 7.45
CA GLY A 164 8.20 -3.88 6.71
C GLY A 164 8.72 -2.46 6.97
N HIS A 165 8.03 -1.47 6.44
CA HIS A 165 8.28 -0.06 6.71
C HIS A 165 7.00 0.59 7.23
N ALA A 166 6.98 0.99 8.50
CA ALA A 166 5.73 1.33 9.21
C ALA A 166 4.73 0.15 9.27
N ILE A 167 5.24 -1.07 9.43
CA ILE A 167 4.53 -2.35 9.25
C ILE A 167 3.30 -2.52 10.16
N ALA A 168 3.21 -1.77 11.25
CA ALA A 168 2.01 -1.74 12.09
C ALA A 168 0.76 -1.30 11.31
N ASN A 169 0.93 -0.48 10.27
CA ASN A 169 -0.17 -0.06 9.39
C ASN A 169 -0.67 -1.21 8.50
N ASP A 170 0.23 -2.04 8.02
CA ASP A 170 -0.09 -3.23 7.22
C ASP A 170 -0.75 -4.31 8.09
N ILE A 171 -0.23 -4.55 9.29
CA ILE A 171 -0.73 -5.62 10.16
C ILE A 171 -2.16 -5.34 10.65
N LYS A 172 -2.48 -4.09 11.02
CA LYS A 172 -3.75 -3.74 11.66
C LYS A 172 -4.99 -3.89 10.77
N VAL A 173 -4.82 -4.03 9.45
CA VAL A 173 -5.96 -4.16 8.51
C VAL A 173 -6.40 -5.61 8.30
N PHE A 174 -5.66 -6.57 8.84
CA PHE A 174 -5.99 -7.99 8.80
C PHE A 174 -6.76 -8.42 10.05
N SER A 175 -7.45 -9.54 9.95
CA SER A 175 -8.12 -10.18 11.09
C SER A 175 -7.13 -10.52 12.20
N GLU A 176 -7.63 -10.52 13.43
CA GLU A 176 -6.86 -10.94 14.61
C GLU A 176 -6.28 -12.35 14.40
N GLY A 177 -5.02 -12.55 14.78
CA GLY A 177 -4.35 -13.84 14.69
C GLY A 177 -3.61 -14.13 13.38
N VAL A 178 -3.71 -13.27 12.35
CA VAL A 178 -2.96 -13.48 11.08
C VAL A 178 -1.45 -13.39 11.31
N PHE A 179 -1.00 -12.40 12.07
CA PHE A 179 0.41 -12.11 12.38
C PHE A 179 0.83 -12.61 13.76
N ASP A 180 0.13 -13.60 14.32
CA ASP A 180 0.52 -14.17 15.60
C ASP A 180 1.80 -14.98 15.47
N ARG A 181 2.65 -14.90 16.50
CA ARG A 181 3.86 -15.72 16.68
C ARG A 181 4.97 -15.52 15.62
N ILE A 182 4.85 -14.50 14.76
CA ILE A 182 5.96 -14.07 13.89
C ILE A 182 6.71 -12.91 14.54
N ALA A 183 8.04 -12.92 14.46
CA ALA A 183 8.83 -11.77 14.89
C ALA A 183 8.73 -10.66 13.84
N VAL A 184 8.49 -9.42 14.27
CA VAL A 184 8.34 -8.26 13.38
C VAL A 184 9.58 -7.38 13.45
N ARG A 185 10.05 -6.88 12.30
CA ARG A 185 11.04 -5.79 12.22
C ARG A 185 10.49 -4.64 11.39
N ASP A 186 10.65 -3.44 11.89
CA ASP A 186 10.23 -2.23 11.22
C ASP A 186 11.45 -1.37 10.86
N THR A 187 11.69 -1.20 9.56
CA THR A 187 12.78 -0.37 9.04
C THR A 187 12.60 1.11 9.38
N GLN A 188 11.36 1.57 9.54
CA GLN A 188 11.07 2.96 9.90
C GLN A 188 11.52 3.29 11.33
N LEU A 189 11.56 2.29 12.20
CA LEU A 189 11.96 2.44 13.61
C LEU A 189 13.48 2.44 13.81
N HIS A 190 14.27 2.18 12.76
CA HIS A 190 15.72 2.11 12.86
C HIS A 190 16.33 3.46 13.25
N GLU A 191 16.90 3.51 14.45
CA GLU A 191 17.32 4.77 15.11
C GLU A 191 18.36 5.57 14.29
N PRO A 192 19.41 4.97 13.70
CA PRO A 192 20.35 5.71 12.84
C PRO A 192 19.65 6.43 11.69
N TRP A 193 18.75 5.75 10.98
CA TRP A 193 18.04 6.35 9.84
C TRP A 193 17.04 7.43 10.27
N ARG A 194 16.40 7.26 11.43
CA ARG A 194 15.51 8.29 11.99
C ARG A 194 16.26 9.57 12.33
N LYS A 195 17.46 9.45 12.90
CA LYS A 195 18.29 10.62 13.26
C LYS A 195 18.85 11.34 12.04
N GLU A 196 19.27 10.59 11.02
CA GLU A 196 19.96 11.15 9.86
C GLU A 196 19.00 11.65 8.77
N TYR A 197 17.89 10.93 8.53
CA TYR A 197 16.97 11.19 7.41
C TYR A 197 15.57 11.64 7.84
N GLY A 198 15.28 11.68 9.15
CA GLY A 198 14.05 12.26 9.67
C GLY A 198 14.08 13.79 9.61
N LYS A 199 13.01 14.43 9.09
CA LYS A 199 12.90 15.91 9.06
C LYS A 199 12.99 16.56 10.45
N ALA A 200 12.68 15.81 11.51
CA ALA A 200 12.72 16.22 12.91
C ALA A 200 12.80 14.96 13.80
N PRO A 201 13.15 15.07 15.10
CA PRO A 201 13.25 13.91 16.00
C PRO A 201 11.97 13.04 16.07
N GLN A 202 10.82 13.67 15.88
CA GLN A 202 9.49 13.07 15.84
C GLN A 202 9.04 12.61 14.44
N HIS A 203 9.76 12.95 13.37
CA HIS A 203 9.40 12.59 12.01
C HIS A 203 10.11 11.31 11.59
N MET A 204 9.31 10.30 11.30
CA MET A 204 9.80 9.05 10.74
C MET A 204 10.15 9.26 9.26
N PRO A 205 11.33 8.79 8.79
CA PRO A 205 11.71 8.93 7.39
C PRO A 205 10.80 8.09 6.49
N LYS A 206 10.42 8.62 5.32
CA LYS A 206 9.67 7.88 4.29
C LYS A 206 10.55 6.80 3.65
N LEU A 207 9.95 5.71 3.16
CA LEU A 207 10.68 4.65 2.43
C LEU A 207 11.41 5.19 1.19
N ALA A 208 10.75 6.03 0.39
CA ALA A 208 11.35 6.70 -0.78
C ALA A 208 12.60 7.52 -0.42
N VAL A 209 12.60 8.20 0.73
CA VAL A 209 13.76 8.95 1.20
C VAL A 209 14.91 7.98 1.52
N LEU A 210 14.66 6.95 2.33
CA LEU A 210 15.71 6.00 2.72
C LEU A 210 16.31 5.28 1.51
N THR A 211 15.49 4.84 0.57
CA THR A 211 15.96 4.15 -0.65
C THR A 211 16.75 5.07 -1.56
N CYS A 212 16.33 6.33 -1.72
CA CYS A 212 17.08 7.32 -2.49
C CYS A 212 18.49 7.54 -1.91
N TYR A 213 18.59 7.76 -0.59
CA TYR A 213 19.88 8.06 0.05
C TYR A 213 20.78 6.83 0.22
N LEU A 214 20.23 5.73 0.72
CA LEU A 214 21.01 4.56 1.14
C LEU A 214 21.23 3.56 0.01
N LEU A 215 20.28 3.46 -0.93
CA LEU A 215 20.31 2.47 -2.01
C LEU A 215 20.52 3.10 -3.39
N ARG A 216 20.47 4.44 -3.51
CA ARG A 216 20.53 5.16 -4.79
C ARG A 216 19.44 4.69 -5.77
N LYS A 217 18.26 4.41 -5.24
CA LYS A 217 17.09 4.00 -6.01
C LYS A 217 15.94 4.97 -5.77
N HIS A 218 15.31 5.40 -6.85
CA HIS A 218 14.03 6.07 -6.81
C HIS A 218 12.94 5.01 -6.93
N ILE A 219 11.97 5.07 -6.02
CA ILE A 219 10.78 4.21 -5.96
C ILE A 219 9.57 5.12 -5.78
N GLN A 220 8.35 4.59 -5.89
CA GLN A 220 7.11 5.36 -5.67
C GLN A 220 7.05 6.58 -6.62
N GLY A 221 7.27 6.34 -7.92
CA GLY A 221 7.23 7.36 -8.96
C GLY A 221 5.80 7.79 -9.27
N ASP A 222 5.24 7.32 -10.38
CA ASP A 222 3.88 7.70 -10.81
C ASP A 222 2.78 6.98 -9.99
N GLU A 223 3.03 5.73 -9.57
CA GLU A 223 2.09 4.92 -8.79
C GLU A 223 2.87 4.10 -7.75
N HIS A 224 2.27 3.91 -6.57
CA HIS A 224 2.79 3.00 -5.56
C HIS A 224 2.70 1.54 -6.02
N SER A 225 3.75 0.78 -5.74
CA SER A 225 3.80 -0.64 -6.01
C SER A 225 4.29 -1.37 -4.77
N SER A 226 3.38 -2.08 -4.10
CA SER A 226 3.75 -2.87 -2.93
C SER A 226 4.85 -3.91 -3.19
N VAL A 227 5.01 -4.40 -4.43
CA VAL A 227 6.15 -5.25 -4.81
C VAL A 227 7.48 -4.49 -4.78
N GLU A 228 7.50 -3.27 -5.31
CA GLU A 228 8.67 -2.39 -5.27
C GLU A 228 9.04 -2.05 -3.83
N ASP A 229 8.05 -1.69 -3.02
CA ASP A 229 8.21 -1.26 -1.63
C ASP A 229 8.66 -2.39 -0.71
N ALA A 230 8.10 -3.60 -0.87
CA ALA A 230 8.57 -4.79 -0.14
C ALA A 230 10.03 -5.14 -0.51
N ARG A 231 10.42 -5.01 -1.79
CA ARG A 231 11.81 -5.23 -2.24
C ARG A 231 12.76 -4.17 -1.69
N ALA A 232 12.36 -2.91 -1.75
CA ALA A 232 13.09 -1.78 -1.19
C ALA A 232 13.35 -1.98 0.31
N THR A 233 12.30 -2.34 1.06
CA THR A 233 12.37 -2.66 2.48
C THR A 233 13.35 -3.80 2.75
N MET A 234 13.28 -4.90 2.00
CA MET A 234 14.22 -6.01 2.17
C MET A 234 15.67 -5.60 1.88
N LEU A 235 15.91 -4.76 0.89
CA LEU A 235 17.26 -4.23 0.60
C LEU A 235 17.78 -3.33 1.74
N LEU A 236 16.92 -2.52 2.36
CA LEU A 236 17.28 -1.75 3.54
C LEU A 236 17.62 -2.66 4.72
N VAL A 237 16.81 -3.69 4.99
CA VAL A 237 17.10 -4.66 6.05
C VAL A 237 18.45 -5.32 5.82
N ARG A 238 18.74 -5.79 4.61
CA ARG A 238 20.04 -6.41 4.28
C ARG A 238 21.23 -5.49 4.46
N ARG A 239 21.04 -4.17 4.35
CA ARG A 239 22.10 -3.17 4.53
C ARG A 239 22.53 -3.06 5.99
N ASP A 240 21.61 -3.14 6.94
CA ASP A 240 21.86 -2.89 8.35
C ASP A 240 21.25 -3.96 9.27
N GLU A 241 21.23 -5.21 8.78
CA GLU A 241 20.52 -6.34 9.37
C GLU A 241 20.94 -6.58 10.82
N ALA A 242 22.24 -6.54 11.09
CA ALA A 242 22.80 -6.76 12.42
C ALA A 242 22.34 -5.71 13.43
N ALA A 243 22.27 -4.43 13.03
CA ALA A 243 21.84 -3.35 13.92
C ALA A 243 20.32 -3.40 14.16
N ILE A 244 19.54 -3.68 13.11
CA ILE A 244 18.09 -3.86 13.22
C ILE A 244 17.77 -5.03 14.15
N GLU A 245 18.44 -6.17 13.98
CA GLU A 245 18.24 -7.34 14.83
C GLU A 245 18.70 -7.09 16.27
N ALA A 246 19.83 -6.41 16.46
CA ALA A 246 20.31 -6.06 17.80
C ALA A 246 19.37 -5.10 18.53
N ALA A 247 18.66 -4.23 17.82
CA ALA A 247 17.70 -3.28 18.41
C ALA A 247 16.32 -3.91 18.64
N GLN A 248 15.82 -4.70 17.68
CA GLN A 248 14.42 -5.14 17.63
C GLN A 248 14.24 -6.64 17.93
N GLY A 249 15.32 -7.43 17.94
CA GLY A 249 15.26 -8.88 18.11
C GLY A 249 14.99 -9.39 19.52
N ARG A 250 15.07 -8.51 20.52
CA ARG A 250 14.76 -8.86 21.92
C ARG A 250 13.27 -8.72 22.26
N CYS A 251 12.45 -8.15 21.37
CA CYS A 251 11.00 -8.07 21.55
C CYS A 251 10.32 -9.25 20.85
N CYS A 252 10.49 -10.44 21.42
CA CYS A 252 9.64 -11.59 21.12
C CYS A 252 8.69 -11.86 22.29
N ASP A 253 7.96 -10.83 22.72
CA ASP A 253 6.68 -10.94 23.40
C ASP A 253 5.78 -9.89 22.76
N GLY A 254 4.54 -10.26 22.45
CA GLY A 254 3.65 -9.60 21.49
C GLY A 254 3.52 -8.07 21.60
N PHE A 255 3.02 -7.47 20.51
CA PHE A 255 2.64 -6.06 20.41
C PHE A 255 2.14 -5.48 21.75
N PRO A 256 2.87 -4.56 22.40
CA PRO A 256 2.32 -3.85 23.54
C PRO A 256 1.38 -2.77 23.02
N MET A 257 0.07 -2.92 23.29
CA MET A 257 -0.86 -1.79 23.25
C MET A 257 -0.41 -0.75 24.29
N LYS A 258 -0.27 0.49 23.81
CA LYS A 258 0.01 1.76 24.53
C LYS A 258 0.30 1.64 26.04
N ALA A 259 1.55 1.90 26.43
CA ALA A 259 1.89 2.31 27.79
C ALA A 259 2.21 3.82 27.81
N GLU A 260 1.55 4.54 28.71
CA GLU A 260 1.70 5.97 28.95
C GLU A 260 3.13 6.37 29.31
N ARG A 261 3.54 7.57 28.85
CA ARG A 261 4.84 8.17 29.16
C ARG A 261 4.89 8.59 30.63
N LYS A 262 5.87 8.09 31.38
CA LYS A 262 6.44 8.82 32.53
C LYS A 262 7.86 9.24 32.22
N SER A 263 8.08 10.54 32.36
CA SER A 263 9.35 11.25 32.26
C SER A 263 10.33 10.80 33.34
N ILE A 264 11.56 10.48 32.96
CA ILE A 264 12.70 10.48 33.86
C ILE A 264 13.86 11.18 33.15
N GLU A 265 14.31 12.27 33.76
CA GLU A 265 15.45 13.09 33.38
C GLU A 265 16.79 12.40 33.71
N GLY A 266 17.80 12.70 32.89
CA GLY A 266 19.19 12.85 33.35
C GLY A 266 20.07 11.60 33.33
N ALA A 267 20.84 11.43 32.24
CA ALA A 267 22.20 10.86 32.31
C ALA A 267 23.01 11.23 31.06
N THR A 268 24.02 12.08 31.25
CA THR A 268 25.04 12.45 30.27
C THR A 268 25.98 11.28 30.01
N ILE A 269 26.16 10.87 28.76
CA ILE A 269 27.30 10.03 28.35
C ILE A 269 27.98 10.68 27.15
N GLN A 270 29.23 11.12 27.37
CA GLN A 270 30.16 11.51 26.33
C GLN A 270 30.70 10.25 25.66
N ASN A 271 30.63 10.15 24.33
CA ASN A 271 31.50 9.24 23.60
C ASN A 271 31.93 9.83 22.26
N ALA A 272 33.25 9.93 22.11
CA ALA A 272 33.94 10.43 20.94
C ALA A 272 33.93 9.38 19.81
N THR A 273 33.61 9.81 18.60
CA THR A 273 33.92 9.07 17.37
C THR A 273 34.44 10.04 16.30
N LYS A 274 35.48 9.60 15.58
CA LYS A 274 36.25 10.36 14.59
C LYS A 274 35.44 10.62 13.31
N PRO A 275 35.71 11.72 12.58
CA PRO A 275 34.92 12.09 11.41
C PRO A 275 35.24 11.20 10.21
N VAL A 276 34.20 10.67 9.57
CA VAL A 276 34.26 10.13 8.20
C VAL A 276 33.96 11.28 7.24
N ALA A 277 34.73 11.37 6.16
CA ALA A 277 34.80 12.51 5.26
C ALA A 277 33.43 13.02 4.76
N ALA A 278 33.23 14.32 4.88
CA ALA A 278 31.99 15.02 4.51
C ALA A 278 31.78 15.02 2.99
N CYS A 279 30.62 14.53 2.56
CA CYS A 279 30.03 14.90 1.27
C CYS A 279 29.69 16.40 1.33
N PRO A 280 30.01 17.22 0.32
CA PRO A 280 29.77 18.65 0.39
C PRO A 280 28.28 18.95 0.60
N PHE A 281 27.99 19.62 1.73
CA PHE A 281 26.69 20.00 2.27
C PHE A 281 25.68 20.53 1.24
N ARG A 282 26.16 21.17 0.16
CA ARG A 282 25.31 21.72 -0.92
C ARG A 282 24.64 20.68 -1.80
N ALA A 283 25.35 19.58 -2.14
CA ALA A 283 24.80 18.51 -2.97
C ALA A 283 23.77 17.66 -2.19
N ALA A 284 23.97 17.52 -0.87
CA ALA A 284 23.02 16.85 0.01
C ALA A 284 21.72 17.66 0.19
N GLN A 285 21.80 18.99 0.26
CA GLN A 285 20.64 19.88 0.38
C GLN A 285 19.81 19.89 -0.92
N GLU A 286 20.45 20.02 -2.09
CA GLU A 286 19.77 19.98 -3.39
C GLU A 286 19.09 18.61 -3.64
N THR A 287 19.70 17.51 -3.18
CA THR A 287 19.09 16.17 -3.25
C THR A 287 17.92 16.01 -2.26
N LEU A 288 17.98 16.66 -1.09
CA LEU A 288 16.88 16.70 -0.12
C LEU A 288 15.71 17.46 -0.72
N ASP A 289 16.00 18.62 -1.31
CA ASP A 289 15.00 19.47 -1.93
C ASP A 289 14.40 18.81 -3.18
N CYS A 290 15.15 18.08 -4.02
CA CYS A 290 14.56 17.31 -5.12
C CYS A 290 13.69 16.12 -4.64
N ALA A 291 14.13 15.41 -3.59
CA ALA A 291 13.34 14.33 -2.99
C ALA A 291 12.08 14.85 -2.28
N TYR A 292 12.09 16.10 -1.81
CA TYR A 292 10.93 16.76 -1.21
C TYR A 292 10.10 17.60 -2.20
N HIS A 293 10.66 18.08 -3.32
CA HIS A 293 9.93 18.84 -4.34
C HIS A 293 9.16 17.96 -5.32
N HIS A 294 9.50 16.68 -5.45
CA HIS A 294 8.68 15.69 -6.16
C HIS A 294 7.61 15.03 -5.27
N LEU A 295 7.58 15.37 -3.97
CA LEU A 295 6.58 14.91 -3.02
C LEU A 295 5.78 16.14 -2.58
N ASP A 296 4.75 16.48 -3.34
CA ASP A 296 3.90 17.64 -3.10
C ASP A 296 3.47 17.73 -1.62
N GLU A 297 3.47 18.94 -1.06
CA GLU A 297 3.31 19.19 0.39
C GLU A 297 1.87 18.91 0.91
N SER A 298 1.03 18.23 0.14
CA SER A 298 -0.27 17.69 0.55
C SER A 298 -0.20 16.25 1.09
N GLU A 299 0.91 15.54 0.90
CA GLU A 299 0.99 14.09 1.18
C GLU A 299 1.34 13.69 2.62
N SER A 300 1.28 14.61 3.58
CA SER A 300 1.43 14.28 5.01
C SER A 300 0.16 14.45 5.83
N GLY A 301 -1.01 14.52 5.18
CA GLY A 301 -2.29 14.77 5.86
C GLY A 301 -2.86 13.59 6.68
N TYR A 302 -2.43 12.34 6.46
CA TYR A 302 -2.95 11.22 7.26
C TYR A 302 -2.16 11.03 8.55
N ARG A 303 -2.41 11.92 9.52
CA ARG A 303 -2.21 11.58 10.93
C ARG A 303 -3.27 10.54 11.31
N PHE A 304 -2.85 9.30 11.51
CA PHE A 304 -3.65 8.27 12.21
C PHE A 304 -4.05 8.67 13.66
N HIS A 305 -3.66 9.86 14.13
CA HIS A 305 -4.00 10.42 15.44
C HIS A 305 -5.40 11.07 15.51
N ASP A 306 -6.13 11.23 14.40
CA ASP A 306 -7.52 11.75 14.42
C ASP A 306 -8.56 10.70 14.89
N MET A 307 -8.13 9.71 15.68
CA MET A 307 -8.97 8.63 16.22
C MET A 307 -9.49 8.88 17.65
N HIS A 308 -9.19 10.02 18.27
CA HIS A 308 -9.76 10.41 19.56
C HIS A 308 -10.02 11.91 19.61
N ASP A 309 -11.10 12.37 18.98
CA ASP A 309 -11.77 13.59 19.42
C ASP A 309 -13.00 13.12 20.22
N GLU A 310 -12.77 12.72 21.47
CA GLU A 310 -13.86 12.61 22.44
C GLU A 310 -14.29 14.03 22.78
N ARG A 311 -15.17 14.59 21.95
CA ARG A 311 -16.02 15.68 22.40
C ARG A 311 -17.21 15.07 23.10
N ASP A 312 -17.13 15.13 24.43
CA ASP A 312 -18.25 15.07 25.36
C ASP A 312 -19.48 15.72 24.74
N VAL A 313 -20.46 14.89 24.36
CA VAL A 313 -21.83 15.38 24.23
C VAL A 313 -22.40 15.30 25.64
N THR A 314 -22.25 16.41 26.36
CA THR A 314 -23.03 16.66 27.57
C THR A 314 -24.50 16.50 27.23
N SER A 315 -25.17 15.65 27.99
CA SER A 315 -26.60 15.44 28.00
C SER A 315 -27.33 16.78 28.18
N ASP A 316 -28.03 17.23 27.14
CA ASP A 316 -29.08 18.21 27.31
C ASP A 316 -30.36 17.48 27.76
N ASP A 317 -30.78 17.90 28.94
CA ASP A 317 -31.95 17.49 29.71
C ASP A 317 -33.18 18.16 29.11
N ASP A 318 -33.89 17.45 28.22
CA ASP A 318 -35.20 17.87 27.73
C ASP A 318 -36.30 17.20 28.56
N GLY A 319 -36.83 17.99 29.50
CA GLY A 319 -37.99 17.66 30.31
C GLY A 319 -39.20 17.34 29.43
N VAL A 320 -39.79 16.18 29.68
CA VAL A 320 -41.11 15.81 29.15
C VAL A 320 -42.15 16.06 30.22
N ASP A 321 -43.02 17.02 29.89
CA ASP A 321 -44.23 17.39 30.61
C ASP A 321 -45.12 16.20 30.92
N THR A 322 -45.56 16.15 32.17
CA THR A 322 -46.66 15.32 32.66
C THR A 322 -47.99 15.92 32.20
N GLU A 323 -48.68 15.28 31.25
CA GLU A 323 -50.12 15.48 31.06
C GLU A 323 -50.92 14.27 31.57
N GLN A 324 -51.67 14.55 32.63
CA GLN A 324 -52.70 13.70 33.22
C GLN A 324 -53.93 13.67 32.31
N LEU A 325 -54.44 12.47 32.02
CA LEU A 325 -55.81 12.28 31.55
C LEU A 325 -56.78 12.43 32.73
N PRO A 326 -57.91 13.14 32.56
CA PRO A 326 -59.11 12.88 33.33
C PRO A 326 -60.17 12.15 32.48
N VAL A 327 -61.03 11.44 33.21
CA VAL A 327 -62.20 10.62 32.86
C VAL A 327 -63.03 11.13 31.67
#